data_AF-Q80W55-F1
#
_entry.id   AF-Q80W55-F1
#
_cell.length_a   1.000
_cell.length_b   1.000
_cell.length_c   1.000
_cell.angle_alpha   90.00
_cell.angle_beta   90.00
_cell.angle_gamma   90.00
#
_symmetry.space_group_name_H-M   'P 1'
#
loop_
_entity.id
_entity.type
_entity.pdbx_description
1 polymer ?
#
loop_
_entity_poly.entity_id
_entity_poly.type
_entity_poly.pdbx_seq_one_letter_code
_entity_poly.pdbx_strand_id
1 'polypeptide(L)' 'KTIYKLNGVSDRDLKKSVLWLKDSLQCTCEEMNDINAPYLVMGQKQGGELVITSVKRWQKGQREFKRISRSIRKLQC' A
#
# COMPACT_ATOMS: atom_id res chain seq x y z
N LYS A 1 -3.11 -3.69 -10.38
CA LYS A 1 -2.33 -3.58 -9.12
C LYS A 1 -0.87 -3.86 -9.41
N THR A 2 0.06 -3.02 -8.94
CA THR A 2 1.51 -3.27 -9.05
C THR A 2 2.07 -3.58 -7.66
N ILE A 3 2.86 -4.64 -7.55
CA ILE A 3 3.47 -5.07 -6.28
C ILE A 3 4.93 -4.61 -6.27
N TYR A 4 5.33 -3.91 -5.22
CA TYR A 4 6.70 -3.41 -5.06
C TYR A 4 7.56 -4.26 -4.12
N LYS A 5 6.95 -4.89 -3.10
CA LYS A 5 7.63 -5.76 -2.14
C LYS A 5 6.61 -6.70 -1.48
N LEU A 6 7.03 -7.94 -1.20
CA LEU A 6 6.25 -8.93 -0.45
C LEU A 6 7.16 -9.59 0.58
N ASN A 7 6.97 -9.23 1.85
CA ASN A 7 7.65 -9.86 2.97
C ASN A 7 6.59 -10.49 3.86
N GLY A 8 6.59 -11.82 3.99
CA GLY A 8 5.60 -12.54 4.81
C GLY A 8 4.15 -12.48 4.29
N VAL A 9 3.95 -11.99 3.07
CA VAL A 9 2.65 -11.91 2.38
C VAL A 9 2.72 -12.75 1.10
N SER A 10 1.81 -13.71 0.96
CA SER A 10 1.73 -14.54 -0.25
C SER A 10 0.82 -13.92 -1.32
N ASP A 11 0.99 -14.34 -2.57
CA ASP A 11 0.06 -13.99 -3.65
C ASP A 11 -1.37 -14.43 -3.35
N ARG A 12 -1.55 -15.53 -2.61
CA ARG A 12 -2.87 -16.00 -2.15
C ARG A 12 -3.49 -15.02 -1.16
N ASP A 13 -2.70 -14.47 -0.24
CA ASP A 13 -3.17 -13.44 0.71
C ASP A 13 -3.62 -12.19 -0.05
N LEU A 14 -2.88 -11.79 -1.09
CA LEU A 14 -3.22 -10.64 -1.92
C LEU A 14 -4.50 -10.82 -2.75
N LYS A 15 -4.84 -12.05 -3.16
CA LYS A 15 -6.06 -12.35 -3.92
C LYS A 15 -7.32 -12.20 -3.07
N LYS A 16 -7.22 -12.38 -1.75
CA LYS A 16 -8.36 -12.19 -0.83
C LYS A 16 -8.86 -10.72 -0.81
N SER A 17 -8.08 -9.77 -1.34
CA SER A 17 -8.44 -8.38 -1.67
C SER A 17 -8.99 -7.48 -0.55
N VAL A 18 -9.39 -8.03 0.60
CA VAL A 18 -9.82 -7.24 1.76
C VAL A 18 -8.58 -6.69 2.44
N LEU A 19 -8.39 -5.38 2.32
CA LEU A 19 -7.41 -4.61 3.07
C LEU A 19 -8.13 -3.99 4.26
N TRP A 20 -7.56 -4.17 5.45
CA TRP A 20 -8.13 -3.69 6.71
C TRP A 20 -7.52 -2.35 7.09
N LEU A 21 -8.37 -1.41 7.47
CA LEU A 21 -7.96 -0.16 8.11
C LEU A 21 -8.17 -0.32 9.61
N LYS A 22 -7.07 -0.33 10.36
CA LYS A 22 -7.14 -0.29 11.82
C LYS A 22 -7.62 1.10 12.24
N ASP A 23 -8.51 1.17 13.22
CA ASP A 23 -9.02 2.43 13.80
C ASP A 23 -9.72 3.35 12.78
N SER A 24 -10.47 2.76 11.84
CA SER A 24 -11.15 3.46 10.72
C SER A 24 -12.04 4.64 11.13
N LEU A 25 -12.56 4.65 12.35
CA LEU A 25 -13.39 5.73 12.90
C LEU A 25 -12.61 7.03 13.20
N GLN A 26 -11.28 6.98 13.24
CA GLN A 26 -10.40 8.12 13.51
C GLN A 26 -9.59 8.58 12.28
N CYS A 27 -9.68 7.90 11.12
CA CYS A 27 -9.02 8.38 9.90
C CYS A 27 -9.94 9.29 9.08
N THR A 28 -9.72 10.60 9.14
CA THR A 28 -10.10 11.49 8.04
C THR A 28 -9.03 11.41 6.97
N CYS A 29 -9.10 10.36 6.15
CA CYS A 29 -8.14 10.12 5.08
C CYS A 29 -8.41 11.08 3.89
N GLU A 30 -8.21 12.40 4.06
CA GLU A 30 -8.36 13.41 3.00
C GLU A 30 -7.55 13.05 1.74
N GLU A 31 -6.42 12.37 1.92
CA GLU A 31 -5.60 11.86 0.83
C GLU A 31 -6.36 10.92 -0.11
N MET A 32 -7.38 10.20 0.40
CA MET A 32 -8.23 9.30 -0.36
C MET A 32 -9.57 9.92 -0.80
N ASN A 33 -9.62 11.25 -0.97
CA ASN A 33 -10.85 11.92 -1.42
C ASN A 33 -11.28 11.54 -2.85
N ASP A 34 -10.37 11.01 -3.66
CA ASP A 34 -10.59 10.61 -5.04
C ASP A 34 -10.45 9.09 -5.15
N ILE A 35 -11.56 8.37 -5.02
CA ILE A 35 -11.61 6.90 -5.09
C ILE A 35 -11.14 6.33 -6.44
N ASN A 36 -11.06 7.16 -7.49
CA ASN A 36 -10.62 6.75 -8.81
C ASN A 36 -9.12 6.99 -9.04
N ALA A 37 -8.45 7.70 -8.13
CA ALA A 37 -7.02 7.91 -8.22
C ALA A 37 -6.23 6.63 -7.88
N PRO A 38 -5.06 6.45 -8.48
CA PRO A 38 -4.10 5.45 -8.04
C PRO A 38 -3.47 5.85 -6.70
N TYR A 39 -3.29 4.86 -5.82
CA TYR A 39 -2.65 5.01 -4.51
C TYR A 39 -1.51 4.01 -4.32
N LEU A 40 -0.44 4.45 -3.66
CA LEU A 40 0.54 3.57 -3.05
C LEU A 40 0.01 3.22 -1.67
N VAL A 41 -0.19 1.92 -1.45
CA VAL A 41 -0.66 1.38 -0.17
C VAL A 41 0.45 0.52 0.42
N MET A 42 0.80 0.81 1.67
CA MET A 42 1.73 0.03 2.48
C MET A 42 1.01 -0.56 3.68
N GLY A 43 1.45 -1.74 4.10
CA GLY A 43 0.81 -2.48 5.17
C GLY A 43 1.58 -3.72 5.55
N GLN A 44 1.01 -4.49 6.46
CA GLN A 44 1.59 -5.70 7.02
C GLN A 44 0.53 -6.74 7.33
N LYS A 45 0.94 -8.01 7.42
CA LYS A 45 0.05 -9.10 7.82
C LYS A 45 -0.02 -9.19 9.34
N GLN A 46 -1.23 -9.07 9.91
CA GLN A 46 -1.48 -9.20 11.35
C GLN A 46 -2.69 -10.12 11.54
N GLY A 47 -2.56 -11.18 12.34
CA GLY A 47 -3.68 -12.10 12.62
C GLY A 47 -4.31 -12.77 11.38
N GLY A 48 -3.58 -12.85 10.26
CA GLY A 48 -4.12 -13.36 8.98
C GLY A 48 -4.72 -12.30 8.06
N GLU A 49 -4.80 -11.05 8.52
CA GLU A 49 -5.35 -9.91 7.79
C GLU A 49 -4.26 -9.01 7.23
N LEU A 50 -4.53 -8.36 6.09
CA LEU A 50 -3.65 -7.34 5.52
C LEU A 50 -4.07 -5.97 6.06
N VAL A 51 -3.34 -5.48 7.06
CA VAL A 51 -3.63 -4.20 7.71
C VAL A 51 -2.83 -3.09 7.03
N ILE A 52 -3.53 -2.08 6.54
CA ILE A 52 -2.95 -0.86 5.96
C ILE A 52 -2.31 -0.04 7.08
N THR A 53 -1.09 0.44 6.85
CA THR A 53 -0.37 1.33 7.77
C THR A 53 -0.10 2.71 7.16
N SER A 54 -0.13 2.84 5.84
CA SER A 54 0.05 4.11 5.14
C SER A 54 -0.55 4.05 3.75
N VAL A 55 -1.15 5.16 3.33
CA VAL A 55 -1.65 5.40 1.98
C VAL A 55 -1.03 6.69 1.48
N LYS A 56 -0.69 6.77 0.19
CA LYS A 56 -0.23 8.02 -0.44
C LYS A 56 -0.70 8.07 -1.89
N ARG A 57 -1.19 9.23 -2.35
CA ARG A 57 -1.61 9.41 -3.74
C ARG A 57 -0.44 9.15 -4.71
N TRP A 58 -0.66 8.33 -5.73
CA TRP A 58 0.38 7.85 -6.65
C TRP A 58 0.30 8.52 -8.02
N GLN A 59 1.02 9.61 -8.22
CA GLN A 59 1.01 10.30 -9.52
C GLN A 59 2.00 9.66 -10.50
N LYS A 60 1.49 8.91 -11.49
CA LYS A 60 2.33 8.30 -12.53
C LYS A 60 3.16 9.38 -13.23
N GLY A 61 4.45 9.11 -13.40
CA GLY A 61 5.36 9.99 -14.15
C GLY A 61 6.26 10.86 -13.29
N GLN A 62 5.94 11.10 -12.02
CA GLN A 62 6.86 11.87 -11.16
C GLN A 62 8.17 11.12 -10.94
N ARG A 63 9.28 11.86 -11.05
CA ARG A 63 10.64 11.34 -10.88
C ARG A 63 10.86 10.73 -9.51
N GLU A 64 10.25 11.30 -8.47
CA GLU A 64 10.34 10.82 -7.10
C GLU A 64 9.77 9.41 -6.95
N PHE A 65 8.58 9.13 -7.48
CA PHE A 65 7.98 7.80 -7.43
C PHE A 65 8.77 6.74 -8.21
N LYS A 66 9.37 7.12 -9.34
CA LYS A 66 10.31 6.23 -10.05
C LYS A 66 11.55 5.92 -9.20
N ARG A 67 12.06 6.86 -8.42
CA ARG A 67 13.16 6.61 -7.48
C ARG A 67 12.71 5.70 -6.34
N ILE A 68 11.62 6.05 -5.65
CA ILE A 68 11.07 5.30 -4.52
C ILE A 68 10.80 3.84 -4.92
N SER A 69 10.12 3.59 -6.03
CA SER A 69 9.84 2.23 -6.50
C SER A 69 11.10 1.40 -6.78
N ARG A 70 12.17 2.02 -7.29
CA ARG A 70 13.47 1.35 -7.50
C ARG A 70 14.17 1.07 -6.17
N SER A 71 14.12 2.01 -5.23
CA SER A 71 14.72 1.87 -3.91
C SER A 71 14.04 0.78 -3.09
N ILE A 72 12.71 0.75 -3.04
CA ILE A 72 11.93 -0.27 -2.29
C ILE A 72 12.30 -1.69 -2.72
N ARG A 73 12.49 -1.90 -4.03
CA ARG A 73 12.87 -3.22 -4.59
C ARG A 73 14.30 -3.65 -4.22
N LYS A 74 15.19 -2.69 -3.96
CA LYS A 74 16.61 -2.94 -3.67
C LYS A 74 16.90 -3.00 -2.17
N LEU A 75 16.13 -2.26 -1.37
CA LEU A 75 16.29 -2.20 0.07
C LEU A 75 15.97 -3.56 0.70
N GLN A 76 16.99 -4.18 1.29
CA GLN A 76 16.84 -5.22 2.31
C GLN A 76 16.64 -4.47 3.64
N CYS A 77 15.49 -4.67 4.26
CA CYS A 77 15.09 -4.01 5.51
C CYS A 77 14.96 -5.08 6.58
#